data_AF-A0A2P6FGD7-F1
#
_entry.id   AF-A0A2P6FGD7-F1
#
_cell.length_a   1.000
_cell.length_b   1.000
_cell.length_c   1.000
_cell.angle_alpha   90.00
_cell.angle_beta   90.00
_cell.angle_gamma   90.00
#
_symmetry.space_group_name_H-M   'P 1'
#
loop_
_entity.id
_entity.type
_entity.pdbx_description
1 polymer ?
#
loop_
_entity_poly.entity_id
_entity_poly.type
_entity_poly.pdbx_seq_one_letter_code
_entity_poly.pdbx_strand_id
1 'polypeptide(L)'
;MLFVKEFKSQKKFKKFLNSSSKTYFYKTELFTKNIFFERLHVTLFEIDDIITFCEERLKIIIEDILLSKDYEMSFSYHNKQILIMLDVKDLTLNINVFEFIFILENLLHTYISRKFQNNFKITIAFNYNESILLESLRKIINKV
;
A
#
# COMPACT_ATOMS: atom_id res chain seq x y z
N MET A 1 3.77 -17.00 5.26
CA MET A 1 2.90 -17.52 6.32
C MET A 1 2.73 -16.48 7.41
N LEU A 2 1.52 -15.95 7.53
CA LEU A 2 1.12 -15.05 8.61
C LEU A 2 1.06 -15.79 9.95
N PHE A 3 1.62 -15.19 11.00
CA PHE A 3 1.44 -15.69 12.37
C PHE A 3 1.52 -14.56 13.41
N VAL A 4 0.94 -14.82 14.59
CA VAL A 4 0.89 -13.87 15.71
C VAL A 4 1.81 -14.34 16.83
N LYS A 5 2.55 -13.41 17.43
CA LYS A 5 3.43 -13.69 18.57
C LYS A 5 3.39 -12.57 19.59
N GLU A 6 3.35 -12.94 20.86
CA GLU A 6 3.39 -12.00 21.99
C GLU A 6 4.83 -11.79 22.48
N PHE A 7 5.17 -10.54 22.78
CA PHE A 7 6.46 -10.16 23.35
C PHE A 7 6.27 -9.39 24.66
N LYS A 8 7.14 -9.69 25.65
CA LYS A 8 7.16 -8.98 26.94
C LYS A 8 7.60 -7.51 26.82
N SER A 9 8.28 -7.14 25.74
CA SER A 9 8.73 -5.77 25.48
C SER A 9 9.22 -5.61 24.04
N GLN A 10 9.29 -4.36 23.57
CA GLN A 10 9.84 -4.04 22.26
C GLN A 10 11.32 -4.43 22.12
N LYS A 11 12.10 -4.44 23.23
CA LYS A 11 13.49 -4.93 23.25
C LYS A 11 13.58 -6.42 22.93
N LYS A 12 12.66 -7.24 23.46
CA LYS A 12 12.59 -8.68 23.16
C LYS A 12 12.16 -8.94 21.72
N PHE A 13 11.24 -8.12 21.20
CA PHE A 13 10.85 -8.17 19.80
C PHE A 13 12.01 -7.83 18.85
N LYS A 14 12.76 -6.74 19.09
CA LYS A 14 13.95 -6.41 18.30
C LYS A 14 15.00 -7.54 18.31
N LYS A 15 15.23 -8.18 19.46
CA LYS A 15 16.12 -9.34 19.54
C LYS A 15 15.65 -10.50 18.66
N PHE A 16 14.34 -10.79 18.65
CA PHE A 16 13.76 -11.83 17.79
C PHE A 16 14.00 -11.53 16.30
N LEU A 17 13.75 -10.30 15.86
CA LEU A 17 14.02 -9.90 14.47
C LEU A 17 15.49 -10.09 14.09
N ASN A 18 16.42 -9.66 14.96
CA ASN A 18 17.85 -9.78 14.70
C ASN A 18 18.37 -11.22 14.70
N SER A 19 17.71 -12.13 15.42
CA SER A 19 18.07 -13.56 15.45
C SER A 19 17.41 -14.38 14.34
N SER A 20 16.48 -13.77 13.59
CA SER A 20 15.76 -14.45 12.52
C SER A 20 16.61 -14.50 11.25
N SER A 21 16.66 -15.65 10.59
CA SER A 21 17.20 -15.78 9.22
C SER A 21 16.25 -15.23 8.15
N LYS A 22 14.97 -15.03 8.49
CA LYS A 22 13.95 -14.48 7.59
C LYS A 22 13.70 -13.00 7.86
N THR A 23 13.41 -12.25 6.79
CA THR A 23 12.87 -10.90 6.87
C THR A 23 11.37 -10.95 7.09
N TYR A 24 10.89 -10.25 8.12
CA TYR A 24 9.47 -10.13 8.43
C TYR A 24 8.99 -8.69 8.30
N PHE A 25 7.80 -8.52 7.74
CA PHE A 25 6.97 -7.34 7.96
C PHE A 25 6.11 -7.57 9.19
N TYR A 26 5.68 -6.51 9.85
CA TYR A 26 4.96 -6.66 11.11
C TYR A 26 4.05 -5.50 11.45
N LYS A 27 2.95 -5.84 12.10
CA LYS A 27 2.02 -4.92 12.76
C LYS A 27 2.13 -5.14 14.26
N THR A 28 2.26 -4.06 15.04
CA THR A 28 2.32 -4.12 16.50
C THR A 28 1.07 -3.51 17.14
N GLU A 29 0.53 -4.20 18.12
CA GLU A 29 -0.60 -3.75 18.94
C GLU A 29 -0.22 -3.89 20.42
N LEU A 30 -0.49 -2.84 21.20
CA LEU A 30 -0.32 -2.89 22.65
C LEU A 30 -1.54 -3.56 23.25
N PHE A 31 -1.32 -4.65 23.97
CA PHE A 31 -2.37 -5.39 24.65
C PHE A 31 -2.12 -5.35 26.16
N THR A 32 -3.05 -4.74 26.90
CA THR A 32 -3.10 -4.82 28.36
C THR A 32 -3.92 -6.04 28.75
N LYS A 33 -3.25 -7.09 29.25
CA LYS A 33 -3.96 -8.17 29.93
C LYS A 33 -4.34 -7.66 31.33
N ASN A 34 -5.57 -7.96 31.76
CA ASN A 34 -6.13 -7.58 33.06
C ASN A 34 -5.06 -7.55 34.15
N ILE A 35 -4.78 -6.34 34.64
CA ILE A 35 -4.09 -6.05 35.89
C ILE A 35 -2.55 -6.33 35.80
N PHE A 36 -1.80 -5.32 35.31
CA PHE A 36 -0.35 -5.07 35.46
C PHE A 36 0.69 -5.61 34.45
N PHE A 37 0.33 -6.25 33.33
CA PHE A 37 1.34 -6.59 32.31
C PHE A 37 0.92 -6.21 30.89
N GLU A 38 1.51 -5.15 30.37
CA GLU A 38 1.48 -4.83 28.94
C GLU A 38 2.28 -5.88 28.16
N ARG A 39 1.63 -6.48 27.15
CA ARG A 39 2.28 -7.32 26.16
C ARG A 39 2.19 -6.66 24.80
N LEU A 40 3.27 -6.77 24.04
CA LEU A 40 3.31 -6.37 22.65
C LEU A 40 2.80 -7.55 21.81
N HIS A 41 1.59 -7.44 21.27
CA HIS A 41 1.08 -8.38 20.28
C HIS A 41 1.63 -7.98 18.92
N VAL A 42 2.32 -8.92 18.26
CA VAL A 42 2.94 -8.67 16.96
C VAL A 42 2.38 -9.67 15.96
N THR A 43 1.75 -9.16 14.91
CA THR A 43 1.41 -9.95 13.73
C THR A 43 2.57 -9.85 12.75
N LEU A 44 3.13 -10.99 12.35
CA LEU A 44 4.25 -11.11 11.43
C LEU A 44 3.76 -11.58 10.07
N PHE A 45 4.27 -10.97 9.02
CA PHE A 45 3.99 -11.26 7.63
C PHE A 45 5.31 -11.57 6.91
N GLU A 46 5.34 -12.67 6.16
CA GLU A 46 6.40 -12.95 5.20
C GLU A 46 6.09 -12.24 3.88
N ILE A 47 7.06 -12.23 2.96
CA ILE A 47 6.90 -11.51 1.70
C ILE A 47 5.78 -12.08 0.83
N ASP A 48 5.62 -13.40 0.83
CA ASP A 48 4.55 -14.07 0.10
C ASP A 48 3.16 -13.61 0.61
N ASP A 49 3.02 -13.34 1.91
CA ASP A 49 1.76 -12.83 2.46
C ASP A 49 1.45 -11.41 1.94
N ILE A 50 2.48 -10.60 1.67
CA ILE A 50 2.32 -9.27 1.06
C ILE A 50 1.95 -9.39 -0.42
N ILE A 51 2.62 -10.29 -1.16
CA ILE A 51 2.36 -10.54 -2.58
C ILE A 51 0.91 -11.02 -2.76
N THR A 52 0.51 -12.06 -2.03
CA THR A 52 -0.87 -12.58 -2.05
C THR A 52 -1.88 -11.49 -1.69
N PHE A 53 -1.60 -10.66 -0.69
CA PHE A 53 -2.48 -9.55 -0.36
C PHE A 53 -2.61 -8.54 -1.51
N CYS A 54 -1.52 -8.22 -2.20
CA CYS A 54 -1.58 -7.33 -3.36
C CYS A 54 -2.48 -7.98 -4.44
N GLU A 55 -2.17 -9.20 -4.84
CA GLU A 55 -2.85 -9.90 -5.94
C GLU A 55 -4.34 -10.17 -5.68
N GLU A 56 -4.71 -10.53 -4.44
CA GLU A 56 -6.07 -10.97 -4.12
C GLU A 56 -6.95 -9.87 -3.51
N ARG A 57 -6.37 -8.86 -2.85
CA ARG A 57 -7.14 -7.82 -2.14
C ARG A 57 -6.97 -6.45 -2.78
N LEU A 58 -5.72 -6.02 -2.93
CA LEU A 58 -5.42 -4.68 -3.45
C LEU A 58 -5.89 -4.55 -4.90
N LYS A 59 -5.73 -5.61 -5.69
CA LYS A 59 -6.23 -5.71 -7.05
C LYS A 59 -7.75 -5.46 -7.12
N ILE A 60 -8.53 -6.16 -6.30
CA ILE A 60 -10.00 -6.00 -6.29
C ILE A 60 -10.40 -4.57 -5.91
N ILE A 61 -9.74 -3.97 -4.90
CA ILE A 61 -10.02 -2.59 -4.49
C ILE A 61 -9.75 -1.62 -5.64
N ILE A 62 -8.66 -1.81 -6.38
CA ILE A 62 -8.32 -0.96 -7.52
C ILE A 62 -9.33 -1.15 -8.66
N GLU A 63 -9.74 -2.39 -8.96
CA GLU A 63 -10.81 -2.69 -9.93
C GLU A 63 -12.11 -1.98 -9.56
N ASP A 64 -12.51 -2.03 -8.28
CA ASP A 64 -13.74 -1.40 -7.78
C ASP A 64 -13.67 0.14 -7.84
N ILE A 65 -12.50 0.74 -7.61
CA ILE A 65 -12.32 2.20 -7.69
C ILE A 65 -12.31 2.69 -9.14
N LEU A 66 -11.57 1.98 -10.01
CA LEU A 66 -11.41 2.38 -11.42
C LEU A 66 -12.64 2.03 -12.26
N LEU A 67 -13.44 1.06 -11.82
CA LEU A 67 -14.47 0.41 -12.62
C LEU A 67 -13.91 -0.15 -13.95
N SER A 68 -12.61 -0.49 -13.99
CA SER A 68 -11.91 -1.03 -15.15
C SER A 68 -10.87 -2.08 -14.75
N LYS A 69 -10.46 -2.88 -15.74
CA LYS A 69 -9.38 -3.87 -15.62
C LYS A 69 -8.09 -3.42 -16.30
N ASP A 70 -8.05 -2.17 -16.78
CA ASP A 70 -6.98 -1.65 -17.62
C ASP A 70 -5.84 -1.12 -16.76
N TYR A 71 -5.29 -2.00 -15.93
CA TYR A 71 -4.10 -1.72 -15.15
C TYR A 71 -3.27 -2.97 -14.91
N GLU A 72 -1.98 -2.75 -14.75
CA GLU A 72 -1.03 -3.75 -14.30
C GLU A 72 -0.51 -3.36 -12.91
N MET A 73 -0.24 -4.36 -12.08
CA MET A 73 0.34 -4.13 -10.77
C MET A 73 1.51 -5.08 -10.56
N SER A 74 2.59 -4.55 -10.02
CA SER A 74 3.77 -5.33 -9.65
C SER A 74 4.30 -4.90 -8.28
N PHE A 75 4.96 -5.82 -7.60
CA PHE A 75 5.56 -5.59 -6.31
C PHE A 75 7.08 -5.80 -6.36
N SER A 76 7.84 -4.79 -5.96
CA SER A 76 9.29 -4.84 -5.80
C SER A 76 9.65 -5.01 -4.33
N TYR A 77 10.17 -6.19 -3.99
CA TYR A 77 10.60 -6.51 -2.63
C TYR A 77 11.75 -5.61 -2.17
N HIS A 78 12.78 -5.46 -2.99
CA HIS A 78 13.98 -4.70 -2.63
C HIS A 78 13.66 -3.24 -2.31
N ASN A 79 12.74 -2.64 -3.07
CA ASN A 79 12.35 -1.25 -2.88
C ASN A 79 11.16 -1.08 -1.93
N LYS A 80 10.58 -2.19 -1.42
CA LYS A 80 9.29 -2.21 -0.71
C LYS A 80 8.25 -1.37 -1.45
N GLN A 81 8.16 -1.58 -2.76
CA GLN A 81 7.39 -0.71 -3.65
C GLN A 81 6.29 -1.50 -4.34
N ILE A 82 5.09 -0.92 -4.38
CA ILE A 82 3.98 -1.38 -5.21
C ILE A 82 3.88 -0.41 -6.38
N LEU A 83 4.10 -0.92 -7.58
CA LEU A 83 3.96 -0.17 -8.82
C LEU A 83 2.61 -0.54 -9.44
N ILE A 84 1.81 0.46 -9.75
CA ILE A 84 0.54 0.34 -10.45
C ILE A 84 0.68 1.11 -11.76
N MET A 85 0.50 0.45 -12.88
CA MET A 85 0.47 1.06 -14.21
C MET A 85 -0.98 1.10 -14.69
N LEU A 86 -1.54 2.30 -14.81
CA LEU A 86 -2.89 2.51 -15.31
C LEU A 86 -2.87 2.83 -16.80
N ASP A 87 -3.67 2.15 -17.60
CA ASP A 87 -3.98 2.62 -18.95
C ASP A 87 -5.20 3.55 -18.86
N VAL A 88 -4.97 4.86 -18.96
CA VAL A 88 -6.02 5.87 -18.78
C VAL A 88 -6.61 6.36 -20.11
N LYS A 89 -6.31 5.68 -21.23
CA LYS A 89 -6.79 6.08 -22.57
C LYS A 89 -8.31 6.16 -22.67
N ASP A 90 -9.02 5.25 -22.01
CA ASP A 90 -10.48 5.15 -22.05
C ASP A 90 -11.16 5.58 -20.74
N LEU A 91 -10.39 6.07 -19.76
CA LEU A 91 -10.90 6.49 -18.46
C LEU A 91 -11.57 7.87 -18.58
N THR A 92 -12.90 7.86 -18.68
CA THR A 92 -13.72 9.08 -18.65
C THR A 92 -13.88 9.55 -17.20
N LEU A 93 -12.91 10.34 -16.75
CA LEU A 93 -12.92 10.92 -15.40
C LEU A 93 -13.61 12.29 -15.41
N ASN A 94 -14.58 12.48 -14.51
CA ASN A 94 -15.16 13.81 -14.22
C ASN A 94 -14.21 14.72 -13.43
N ILE A 95 -13.01 14.24 -13.12
CA ILE A 95 -11.96 14.92 -12.35
C ILE A 95 -10.65 14.90 -13.14
N ASN A 96 -9.75 15.83 -12.84
CA ASN A 96 -8.43 15.87 -13.47
C ASN A 96 -7.68 14.56 -13.16
N VAL A 97 -7.06 13.93 -14.17
CA VAL A 97 -6.32 12.67 -14.00
C VAL A 97 -5.21 12.77 -12.95
N PHE A 98 -4.49 13.89 -12.87
CA PHE A 98 -3.45 14.08 -11.85
C PHE A 98 -4.02 14.12 -10.42
N GLU A 99 -5.17 14.77 -10.26
CA GLU A 99 -5.87 14.85 -8.98
C GLU A 99 -6.42 13.47 -8.58
N PHE A 100 -6.98 12.73 -9.54
CA PHE A 100 -7.41 11.35 -9.34
C PHE A 100 -6.26 10.46 -8.87
N ILE A 101 -5.12 10.50 -9.55
CA ILE A 101 -3.95 9.69 -9.23
C ILE A 101 -3.44 10.02 -7.83
N PHE A 102 -3.38 11.30 -7.47
CA PHE A 102 -2.97 11.73 -6.14
C PHE A 102 -3.93 11.22 -5.06
N ILE A 103 -5.24 11.28 -5.28
CA ILE A 103 -6.24 10.74 -4.35
C ILE A 103 -6.08 9.23 -4.20
N LEU A 104 -5.96 8.52 -5.32
CA LEU A 104 -5.81 7.07 -5.35
C LEU A 104 -4.54 6.62 -4.61
N GLU A 105 -3.40 7.26 -4.88
CA GLU A 105 -2.13 6.97 -4.22
C GLU A 105 -2.25 7.12 -2.70
N ASN A 106 -2.87 8.21 -2.21
CA ASN A 106 -3.05 8.45 -0.78
C ASN A 106 -4.01 7.43 -0.12
N LEU A 107 -5.10 7.06 -0.80
CA LEU A 107 -6.04 6.05 -0.31
C LEU A 107 -5.35 4.69 -0.16
N LEU A 108 -4.64 4.25 -1.20
CA LEU A 108 -3.91 2.98 -1.18
C LEU A 108 -2.80 3.02 -0.13
N HIS A 109 -2.05 4.12 -0.03
CA HIS A 109 -0.97 4.26 0.95
C HIS A 109 -1.51 4.16 2.37
N THR A 110 -2.64 4.82 2.65
CA THR A 110 -3.34 4.75 3.94
C THR A 110 -3.79 3.32 4.24
N TYR A 111 -4.39 2.64 3.26
CA TYR A 111 -4.89 1.27 3.42
C TYR A 111 -3.77 0.28 3.75
N ILE A 112 -2.68 0.31 2.98
CA ILE A 112 -1.53 -0.57 3.15
C ILE A 112 -0.79 -0.26 4.45
N SER A 113 -0.59 1.01 4.78
CA SER A 113 0.03 1.44 6.04
C SER A 113 -0.77 0.97 7.25
N ARG A 114 -2.11 1.00 7.19
CA ARG A 114 -2.95 0.47 8.28
C ARG A 114 -2.88 -1.05 8.39
N LYS A 115 -2.78 -1.75 7.27
CA LYS A 115 -2.75 -3.22 7.23
C LYS A 115 -1.44 -3.78 7.77
N PHE A 116 -0.31 -3.22 7.31
CA PHE A 116 1.00 -3.78 7.59
C PHE A 116 1.86 -2.92 8.51
N GLN A 117 1.55 -1.63 8.75
CA GLN A 117 2.38 -0.70 9.54
C GLN A 117 3.86 -0.63 9.11
N ASN A 118 4.12 -0.90 7.84
CA ASN A 118 5.44 -0.85 7.23
C ASN A 118 5.46 0.21 6.14
N ASN A 119 6.59 0.89 5.98
CA ASN A 119 6.75 1.92 4.95
C ASN A 119 6.87 1.25 3.58
N PHE A 120 5.74 1.12 2.89
CA PHE A 120 5.68 0.71 1.49
C PHE A 120 5.53 1.96 0.62
N LYS A 121 6.36 2.05 -0.42
CA LYS A 121 6.18 3.07 -1.45
C LYS A 121 5.08 2.60 -2.40
N ILE A 122 4.09 3.44 -2.66
CA ILE A 122 3.16 3.23 -3.75
C ILE A 122 3.58 4.15 -4.89
N THR A 123 3.52 3.68 -6.12
CA THR A 123 3.81 4.49 -7.29
C THR A 123 2.78 4.15 -8.33
N ILE A 124 2.04 5.16 -8.77
CA ILE A 124 1.06 5.02 -9.82
C ILE A 124 1.61 5.72 -11.05
N ALA A 125 1.96 4.94 -12.07
CA ALA A 125 2.27 5.44 -13.39
C ALA A 125 1.02 5.30 -14.27
N PHE A 126 0.84 6.19 -15.24
CA PHE A 126 -0.29 6.11 -16.14
C PHE A 126 0.11 6.53 -17.55
N ASN A 127 -0.44 5.83 -18.54
CA ASN A 127 -0.25 6.16 -19.95
C ASN A 127 -1.33 7.16 -20.39
N TYR A 128 -0.95 8.38 -20.74
CA TYR A 128 -1.87 9.41 -21.21
C TYR A 128 -1.68 9.70 -22.69
N ASN A 129 -2.76 10.13 -23.36
CA ASN A 129 -2.66 10.80 -24.66
C ASN A 129 -2.24 12.26 -24.45
N GLU A 130 -1.40 12.82 -25.33
CA GLU A 130 -0.94 14.23 -25.27
C GLU A 130 -2.09 15.24 -25.10
N SER A 131 -3.26 14.93 -25.65
CA SER A 131 -4.49 15.73 -25.51
C SER A 131 -4.95 15.88 -24.05
N ILE A 132 -4.87 14.82 -23.24
CA ILE A 132 -5.26 14.82 -21.81
C ILE A 132 -4.29 15.68 -20.99
N LEU A 133 -3.00 15.65 -21.34
CA LEU A 133 -1.98 16.48 -20.71
C LEU A 133 -2.26 17.96 -20.97
N LEU A 134 -2.51 18.32 -22.24
CA LEU A 134 -2.80 19.69 -22.65
C LEU A 134 -4.09 20.24 -22.02
N GLU A 135 -5.15 19.42 -21.93
CA GLU A 135 -6.40 19.84 -21.30
C GLU A 135 -6.23 20.07 -19.78
N SER A 136 -5.50 19.17 -19.12
CA SER A 136 -5.18 19.27 -17.69
C SER A 136 -4.33 20.51 -17.38
N LEU A 137 -3.32 20.80 -18.20
CA LEU A 137 -2.48 21.99 -18.08
C LEU A 137 -3.27 23.29 -18.33
N ARG A 138 -4.15 23.32 -19.33
CA ARG A 138 -5.02 24.48 -19.59
C ARG A 138 -5.94 24.79 -18.42
N LYS A 139 -6.51 23.77 -17.76
CA LYS A 139 -7.35 23.94 -16.56
C LYS A 139 -6.57 24.52 -15.37
N ILE A 140 -5.28 24.22 -15.25
CA ILE A 140 -4.40 24.77 -14.21
C ILE A 140 -4.03 26.22 -14.53
N ILE A 141 -3.62 26.51 -15.77
CA ILE A 141 -3.23 27.86 -16.21
C ILE A 141 -4.41 28.83 -16.09
N ASN A 142 -5.62 28.43 -16.47
CA ASN A 142 -6.81 29.28 -16.37
C ASN A 142 -7.29 29.50 -14.91
N LYS A 143 -6.69 28.85 -13.92
CA LYS A 143 -7.00 28.99 -12.49
C LYS A 143 -6.07 29.99 -11.78
N VAL A 144 -4.99 30.43 -12.42
CA VAL A 144 -3.97 31.38 -11.95
C VAL A 144 -4.19 32.73 -12.61
#